data_AF-A0AAN7KHT9-F1
#
_entry.id   AF-A0AAN7KHT9-F1
#
_cell.length_a   1.000
_cell.length_b   1.000
_cell.length_c   1.000
_cell.angle_alpha   90.00
_cell.angle_beta   90.00
_cell.angle_gamma   90.00
#
_symmetry.space_group_name_H-M   'P 1'
#
loop_
_entity.id
_entity.type
_entity.pdbx_description
1 polymer ?
#
loop_
_entity_poly.entity_id
_entity_poly.type
_entity_poly.pdbx_seq_one_letter_code
_entity_poly.pdbx_strand_id
1 'polypeptide(L)'
;MVRSYLPSKVSEIVSIWRKDLKKVNPKAAESLADPEEYPNLFDDWQVALSVESRVAEKRAVYPPATDYVNYKDRSNVPLVEAFRNMQIEEEQEPMENGDTTYESAEEKGEEKNVEEAVVVDADSTDGVVLVNGNEGEEE
;
A
#
# COMPACT_ATOMS: atom_id res chain seq x y z
N MET A 1 11.37 7.97 12.92
CA MET A 1 10.17 7.11 13.02
C MET A 1 10.44 6.00 14.01
N VAL A 2 9.60 5.85 15.04
CA VAL A 2 9.69 4.75 16.01
C VAL A 2 8.92 3.56 15.45
N ARG A 3 9.47 2.35 15.55
CA ARG A 3 8.83 1.11 15.07
C ARG A 3 8.51 0.23 16.27
N SER A 4 7.28 -0.30 16.34
CA SER A 4 6.89 -1.32 17.31
C SER A 4 6.63 -2.63 16.58
N TYR A 5 7.15 -3.73 17.13
CA TYR A 5 6.78 -5.07 16.68
C TYR A 5 5.48 -5.54 17.35
N LEU A 6 5.06 -4.91 18.45
CA LEU A 6 3.89 -5.29 19.22
C LEU A 6 2.95 -4.08 19.36
N PRO A 7 2.34 -3.63 18.24
CA PRO A 7 1.47 -2.46 18.25
C PRO A 7 0.34 -2.56 19.27
N SER A 8 -0.24 -3.74 19.52
CA SER A 8 -1.28 -3.97 20.54
C SER A 8 -0.90 -3.54 21.96
N LYS A 9 0.39 -3.36 22.26
CA LYS A 9 0.88 -2.90 23.57
C LYS A 9 1.20 -1.41 23.64
N VAL A 10 1.09 -0.67 22.55
CA VAL A 10 1.46 0.75 22.53
C VAL A 10 0.58 1.58 23.45
N SER A 11 -0.74 1.37 23.47
CA SER A 11 -1.68 2.04 24.39
C SER A 11 -1.31 1.79 25.87
N GLU A 12 -0.99 0.54 26.23
CA GLU A 12 -0.54 0.18 27.58
C GLU A 12 0.76 0.93 27.96
N ILE A 13 1.73 0.98 27.05
CA ILE A 13 2.99 1.68 27.26
C ILE A 13 2.79 3.19 27.40
N VAL A 14 1.98 3.80 26.53
CA VAL A 14 1.63 5.23 26.57
C VAL A 14 0.94 5.55 27.90
N SER A 15 0.05 4.69 28.38
CA SER A 15 -0.60 4.83 29.68
C SER A 15 0.39 4.82 30.85
N ILE A 16 1.41 3.95 30.82
CA ILE A 16 2.47 3.92 31.83
C ILE A 16 3.30 5.22 31.77
N TRP A 17 3.69 5.66 30.57
CA TRP A 17 4.45 6.89 30.39
C TRP A 17 3.68 8.13 30.80
N ARG A 18 2.40 8.25 30.44
CA ARG A 18 1.51 9.33 30.90
C ARG A 18 1.48 9.40 32.43
N LYS A 19 1.33 8.26 33.11
CA LYS A 19 1.31 8.19 34.60
C LYS A 19 2.62 8.66 35.23
N ASP A 20 3.76 8.22 34.69
CA ASP A 20 5.06 8.61 35.21
C ASP A 20 5.41 10.06 34.89
N LEU A 21 5.13 10.52 33.66
CA LEU A 21 5.42 11.87 33.21
C LEU A 21 4.55 12.90 33.94
N LYS A 22 3.33 12.53 34.34
CA LYS A 22 2.43 13.39 35.14
C LYS A 22 3.04 13.81 36.48
N LYS A 23 3.99 13.03 37.03
CA LYS A 23 4.72 13.36 38.28
C LYS A 23 5.66 14.56 38.12
N VAL A 24 6.18 14.78 36.92
CA VAL A 24 7.18 15.84 36.63
C VAL A 24 6.62 16.97 35.78
N ASN A 25 5.77 16.67 34.80
CA ASN A 25 5.14 17.65 33.92
C ASN A 25 3.77 17.16 33.43
N PRO A 26 2.65 17.65 34.01
CA PRO A 26 1.31 17.21 33.62
C PRO A 26 0.97 17.57 32.17
N LYS A 27 1.41 18.74 31.69
CA LYS A 27 1.15 19.19 30.31
C LYS A 27 1.85 18.30 29.28
N ALA A 28 3.08 17.88 29.56
CA ALA A 28 3.78 16.95 28.69
C ALA A 28 3.13 15.55 28.69
N ALA A 29 2.61 15.09 29.84
CA ALA A 29 1.86 13.84 29.90
C ALA A 29 0.60 13.88 29.02
N GLU A 30 -0.16 14.97 29.07
CA GLU A 30 -1.33 15.19 28.22
C GLU A 30 -0.99 15.31 26.73
N SER A 31 0.24 15.69 26.40
CA SER A 31 0.71 15.80 25.01
C SER A 31 1.04 14.45 24.36
N LEU A 32 1.13 13.36 25.14
CA LEU A 32 1.33 12.02 24.59
C LEU A 32 0.00 11.51 24.02
N ALA A 33 -0.11 11.39 22.70
CA ALA A 33 -1.29 10.83 22.03
C ALA A 33 -1.32 9.30 22.15
N ASP A 34 -2.50 8.75 22.43
CA ASP A 34 -2.75 7.31 22.42
C ASP A 34 -3.30 6.88 21.06
N PRO A 35 -2.72 5.85 20.40
CA PRO A 35 -3.23 5.36 19.12
C PRO A 35 -4.62 4.73 19.19
N GLU A 36 -5.10 4.30 20.35
CA GLU A 36 -6.48 3.84 20.51
C GLU A 36 -7.47 5.01 20.59
N GLU A 37 -7.06 6.14 21.20
CA GLU A 37 -7.88 7.35 21.34
C GLU A 37 -7.90 8.18 20.04
N TYR A 38 -6.75 8.28 19.36
CA TYR A 38 -6.58 9.10 18.17
C TYR A 38 -5.94 8.32 17.00
N PRO A 39 -6.59 7.27 16.46
CA PRO A 39 -6.01 6.42 15.40
C PRO A 39 -5.58 7.19 14.16
N ASN A 40 -6.24 8.31 13.86
CA ASN A 40 -5.95 9.16 12.70
C ASN A 40 -4.58 9.87 12.76
N LEU A 41 -3.93 9.91 13.93
CA LEU A 41 -2.58 10.45 14.10
C LEU A 41 -1.49 9.40 13.87
N PHE A 42 -1.89 8.14 13.64
CA PHE A 42 -0.98 7.01 13.52
C PHE A 42 -1.23 6.28 12.21
N ASP A 43 -0.35 6.50 11.25
CA ASP A 43 -0.38 5.80 9.97
C ASP A 43 -0.35 4.28 10.20
N ASP A 44 -1.16 3.58 9.40
CA ASP A 44 -1.19 2.12 9.35
C ASP A 44 -1.54 1.42 10.67
N TRP A 45 -2.11 2.12 11.66
CA TRP A 45 -2.37 1.55 12.98
C TRP A 45 -3.18 0.24 12.93
N GLN A 46 -4.31 0.23 12.21
CA GLN A 46 -5.16 -0.95 12.06
C GLN A 46 -4.48 -2.07 11.25
N VAL A 47 -3.69 -1.70 10.25
CA VAL A 47 -2.91 -2.65 9.44
C VAL A 47 -1.86 -3.31 10.33
N ALA A 48 -1.17 -2.54 11.16
CA ALA A 48 -0.15 -3.02 12.08
C ALA A 48 -0.72 -4.03 13.10
N LEU A 49 -1.91 -3.77 13.66
CA LEU A 49 -2.61 -4.71 14.55
C LEU A 49 -2.97 -6.02 13.82
N SER A 50 -3.45 -5.92 12.58
CA SER A 50 -3.80 -7.08 11.75
C SER A 50 -2.56 -7.92 11.41
N VAL A 51 -1.47 -7.26 11.04
CA VAL A 51 -0.17 -7.89 10.76
C VAL A 51 0.38 -8.57 12.01
N GLU A 52 0.33 -7.91 13.16
CA GLU A 52 0.77 -8.49 14.43
C GLU A 52 0.05 -9.81 14.71
N SER A 53 -1.28 -9.83 14.55
CA SER A 53 -2.11 -11.02 14.76
C SER A 53 -1.70 -12.17 13.84
N ARG A 54 -1.56 -11.93 12.53
CA ARG A 54 -1.14 -12.96 11.56
C ARG A 54 0.30 -13.45 11.77
N VAL A 55 1.19 -12.58 12.23
CA VAL A 55 2.60 -12.93 12.46
C VAL A 55 2.79 -13.63 13.80
N ALA A 56 1.89 -13.43 14.77
CA ALA A 56 1.96 -14.04 16.10
C ALA A 56 2.04 -15.57 16.04
N GLU A 57 1.31 -16.20 15.11
CA GLU A 57 1.31 -17.66 14.92
C GLU A 57 2.69 -18.22 14.54
N LYS A 58 3.45 -17.47 13.73
CA LYS A 58 4.77 -17.89 13.21
C LYS A 58 5.94 -17.40 14.06
N ARG A 59 5.66 -16.61 15.10
CA ARG A 59 6.64 -15.80 15.84
C ARG A 59 7.64 -16.57 16.69
N ALA A 60 7.41 -17.87 16.91
CA ALA A 60 8.30 -18.75 17.65
C ALA A 60 8.92 -19.85 16.78
N VAL A 61 8.66 -19.83 15.46
CA VAL A 61 9.16 -20.83 14.53
C VAL A 61 10.37 -20.26 13.82
N TYR A 62 11.55 -20.63 14.31
CA TYR A 62 12.82 -20.21 13.74
C TYR A 62 13.41 -21.34 12.89
N PRO A 63 13.86 -21.06 11.65
CA PRO A 63 14.58 -22.04 10.85
C PRO A 63 15.93 -22.38 11.52
N PRO A 64 16.45 -23.61 11.33
CA PRO A 64 17.79 -23.97 11.75
C PRO A 64 18.86 -23.02 11.19
N ALA A 65 19.93 -22.78 11.96
CA ALA A 65 21.01 -21.88 11.55
C ALA A 65 21.73 -22.34 10.27
N THR A 66 21.72 -23.65 9.99
CA THR A 66 22.28 -24.24 8.76
C THR A 66 21.60 -23.72 7.50
N ASP A 67 20.35 -23.27 7.61
CA ASP A 67 19.54 -22.86 6.46
C ASP A 67 19.70 -21.37 6.14
N TYR A 68 20.59 -20.64 6.84
CA TYR A 68 20.79 -19.20 6.66
C TYR A 68 21.03 -18.79 5.20
N VAL A 69 21.78 -19.60 4.45
CA VAL A 69 22.08 -19.32 3.03
C VAL A 69 20.81 -19.20 2.19
N ASN A 70 19.72 -19.88 2.56
CA ASN A 70 18.44 -19.81 1.88
C ASN A 70 17.65 -18.54 2.21
N TYR A 71 17.96 -17.87 3.32
CA TYR A 71 17.22 -16.70 3.83
C TYR A 71 18.02 -15.39 3.75
N LYS A 72 19.33 -15.45 3.49
CA LYS A 72 20.22 -14.27 3.49
C LYS A 72 19.79 -13.19 2.48
N ASP A 73 19.18 -13.61 1.36
CA ASP A 73 18.74 -12.74 0.27
C ASP A 73 17.24 -12.38 0.37
N ARG A 74 16.60 -12.70 1.50
CA ARG A 74 15.18 -12.36 1.72
C ARG A 74 15.01 -10.84 1.76
N SER A 75 13.93 -10.35 1.15
CA SER A 75 13.62 -8.93 1.14
C SER A 75 13.45 -8.39 2.57
N ASN A 76 13.99 -7.19 2.79
CA ASN A 76 13.88 -6.44 4.05
C ASN A 76 12.66 -5.50 4.05
N VAL A 77 11.67 -5.79 3.21
CA VAL A 77 10.44 -4.99 3.09
C VAL A 77 9.67 -5.02 4.42
N PRO A 78 9.21 -3.87 4.94
CA PRO A 78 8.40 -3.83 6.15
C PRO A 78 7.14 -4.71 6.04
N LEU A 79 6.80 -5.42 7.13
CA LEU A 79 5.66 -6.34 7.13
C LEU A 79 4.33 -5.66 6.77
N VAL A 80 4.14 -4.41 7.19
CA VAL A 80 2.95 -3.60 6.87
C VAL A 80 2.85 -3.31 5.37
N GLU A 81 3.97 -3.05 4.71
CA GLU A 81 4.03 -2.80 3.27
C GLU A 81 3.79 -4.09 2.47
N ALA A 82 4.45 -5.18 2.87
CA ALA A 82 4.20 -6.49 2.26
C ALA A 82 2.73 -6.93 2.38
N PHE A 83 2.10 -6.62 3.53
CA PHE A 83 0.69 -6.93 3.75
C PHE A 83 -0.26 -6.14 2.84
N ARG A 84 0.01 -4.85 2.62
CA ARG A 84 -0.76 -4.04 1.65
C ARG A 84 -0.65 -4.62 0.24
N ASN A 85 0.57 -4.97 -0.18
CA ASN A 85 0.79 -5.48 -1.52
C ASN A 85 0.04 -6.80 -1.77
N MET A 86 -0.04 -7.68 -0.75
CA MET A 86 -0.83 -8.91 -0.82
C MET A 86 -2.34 -8.67 -0.92
N GLN A 87 -2.88 -7.71 -0.17
CA GLN A 87 -4.32 -7.39 -0.23
C GLN A 87 -4.73 -6.86 -1.61
N ILE A 88 -3.85 -6.09 -2.27
CA ILE A 88 -4.10 -5.56 -3.60
C ILE A 88 -4.11 -6.69 -4.66
N GLU A 89 -3.28 -7.73 -4.49
CA GLU A 89 -3.31 -8.91 -5.36
C GLU A 89 -4.56 -9.78 -5.13
N GLU A 90 -5.05 -9.91 -3.90
CA GLU A 90 -6.34 -10.60 -3.59
C GLU A 90 -7.57 -9.85 -4.13
N GLU A 91 -7.54 -8.51 -4.20
CA GLU A 91 -8.64 -7.70 -4.78
C GLU A 91 -8.60 -7.61 -6.32
N GLN A 92 -7.47 -7.98 -6.95
CA GLN A 92 -7.33 -8.16 -8.39
C GLN A 92 -7.63 -9.61 -8.80
N GLU A 93 -8.69 -10.23 -8.29
CA GLU A 93 -9.31 -11.36 -8.97
C GLU A 93 -9.71 -10.89 -10.39
N PRO A 94 -9.38 -11.62 -11.47
CA PRO A 94 -9.60 -11.14 -12.82
C PRO A 94 -11.10 -10.92 -12.99
N MET A 95 -11.51 -9.66 -13.20
CA MET A 95 -12.84 -9.35 -13.70
C MET A 95 -13.05 -10.22 -14.95
N GLU A 96 -13.89 -11.23 -14.81
CA GLU A 96 -14.33 -12.10 -15.87
C GLU A 96 -15.02 -11.20 -16.91
N ASN A 97 -14.25 -10.80 -17.92
CA ASN A 97 -14.79 -10.05 -19.04
C ASN A 97 -15.82 -10.95 -19.73
N GLY A 98 -17.07 -10.51 -19.61
CA GLY A 98 -18.26 -11.23 -20.00
C GLY A 98 -18.27 -11.72 -21.44
N ASP A 99 -18.90 -12.88 -21.59
CA ASP A 99 -19.73 -13.34 -22.69
C ASP A 99 -19.76 -12.45 -23.95
N THR A 100 -19.04 -12.90 -24.97
CA THR A 100 -19.52 -12.72 -26.35
C THR A 100 -19.56 -14.09 -27.01
N THR A 101 -20.67 -14.78 -26.79
CA THR A 101 -21.20 -15.81 -27.68
C THR A 101 -21.13 -15.34 -29.14
N TYR A 102 -20.27 -15.95 -29.95
CA TYR A 102 -20.46 -16.02 -31.39
C TYR A 102 -20.19 -17.44 -31.87
N GLU A 103 -21.23 -18.29 -31.80
CA GLU A 103 -21.25 -19.51 -32.59
C GLU A 103 -21.45 -19.14 -34.07
N SER A 104 -20.36 -19.30 -34.82
CA SER A 104 -20.29 -19.87 -36.16
C SER A 104 -21.58 -19.85 -36.99
N ALA A 105 -21.70 -18.88 -37.90
CA ALA A 105 -22.51 -19.02 -39.09
C ALA A 105 -21.60 -19.43 -40.26
N GLU A 106 -21.91 -20.58 -40.86
CA GLU A 106 -21.25 -21.13 -42.04
C GLU A 106 -21.50 -20.31 -43.32
N GLU A 107 -20.51 -20.45 -44.21
CA GLU A 107 -20.58 -20.47 -45.68
C GLU A 107 -20.71 -19.19 -46.53
N LYS A 108 -19.65 -19.05 -47.36
CA LYS A 108 -19.59 -18.73 -48.81
C LYS A 108 -19.56 -17.27 -49.30
N GLY A 109 -18.56 -17.03 -50.16
CA GLY A 109 -18.45 -15.90 -51.11
C GLY A 109 -17.09 -15.19 -51.01
N GLU A 110 -16.00 -15.73 -51.58
CA GLU A 110 -15.45 -15.39 -52.92
C GLU A 110 -14.78 -13.99 -53.06
N GLU A 111 -13.51 -14.06 -53.51
CA GLU A 111 -12.75 -13.13 -54.36
C GLU A 111 -11.96 -11.91 -53.78
N LYS A 112 -10.65 -12.16 -53.67
CA LYS A 112 -9.48 -11.34 -54.06
C LYS A 112 -9.70 -9.87 -54.48
N ASN A 113 -9.01 -8.96 -53.78
CA ASN A 113 -8.06 -8.04 -54.43
C ASN A 113 -7.06 -7.44 -53.42
N VAL A 114 -5.81 -7.31 -53.83
CA VAL A 114 -4.69 -6.67 -53.13
C VAL A 114 -4.58 -5.23 -53.67
N GLU A 115 -3.87 -4.36 -52.93
CA GLU A 115 -3.26 -3.05 -53.30
C GLU A 115 -3.82 -1.90 -52.44
N GLU A 116 -3.08 -1.47 -51.41
CA GLU A 116 -2.02 -0.44 -51.44
C GLU A 116 -2.58 0.99 -51.31
N ALA A 117 -2.33 1.63 -50.16
CA ALA A 117 -2.12 3.08 -50.07
C ALA A 117 -1.42 3.42 -48.74
N VAL A 118 -0.11 3.58 -48.82
CA VAL A 118 0.71 4.27 -47.83
C VAL A 118 0.41 5.76 -47.91
N VAL A 119 0.12 6.42 -46.78
CA VAL A 119 0.44 7.84 -46.60
C VAL A 119 0.99 8.02 -45.18
N VAL A 120 2.30 8.19 -45.11
CA VAL A 120 3.05 8.75 -43.99
C VAL A 120 3.09 10.26 -44.19
N ASP A 121 2.94 11.02 -43.11
CA ASP A 121 3.51 12.35 -42.81
C ASP A 121 2.52 13.09 -41.88
N ALA A 122 2.87 13.99 -40.98
CA ALA A 122 4.05 14.30 -40.18
C ALA A 122 3.58 15.48 -39.30
N ASP A 123 4.15 15.61 -38.11
CA ASP A 123 4.33 16.88 -37.38
C ASP A 123 3.10 17.63 -36.80
N SER A 124 3.08 17.78 -35.47
CA SER A 124 2.70 19.07 -34.85
C SER A 124 3.12 19.09 -33.38
N THR A 125 4.15 19.89 -33.12
CA THR A 125 4.71 20.30 -31.83
C THR A 125 3.82 21.29 -31.07
N ASP A 126 4.21 21.51 -29.81
CA ASP A 126 3.98 22.72 -28.99
C ASP A 126 2.59 22.79 -28.30
N GLY A 127 2.44 23.09 -27.02
CA GLY A 127 3.31 23.66 -25.99
C GLY A 127 2.43 24.42 -24.98
N VAL A 128 2.99 24.75 -23.81
CA VAL A 128 2.50 25.68 -22.76
C VAL A 128 2.11 25.01 -21.43
N VAL A 129 3.13 25.00 -20.56
CA VAL A 129 3.09 25.01 -19.09
C VAL A 129 2.76 26.43 -18.64
N LEU A 130 1.84 26.62 -17.69
CA LEU A 130 1.77 27.82 -16.87
C LEU A 130 1.60 27.47 -15.38
N VAL A 131 2.50 28.06 -14.60
CA VAL A 131 2.81 27.90 -13.19
C VAL A 131 2.29 29.11 -12.40
N ASN A 132 1.82 28.85 -11.17
CA ASN A 132 1.61 29.72 -10.00
C ASN A 132 0.82 31.05 -10.10
N GLY A 133 -0.15 31.16 -9.18
CA GLY A 133 -0.62 32.44 -8.62
C GLY A 133 -0.87 32.27 -7.12
N ASN A 134 0.14 32.61 -6.32
CA ASN A 134 0.07 32.78 -4.86
C ASN A 134 -0.25 34.24 -4.58
N GLU A 135 -1.34 34.54 -3.87
CA GLU A 135 -1.51 35.81 -3.17
C GLU A 135 -2.39 35.58 -1.94
N GLY A 136 -1.79 35.81 -0.77
CA GLY A 136 -2.50 36.02 0.48
C GLY A 136 -2.38 37.49 0.86
N GLU A 137 -3.44 38.04 1.44
CA GLU A 137 -3.51 39.29 2.22
C GLU A 137 -4.69 39.05 3.19
N GLU A 138 -4.47 38.86 4.50
CA GLU A 138 -4.38 39.89 5.55
C GLU A 138 -5.54 40.91 5.55
N GLU A 139 -6.58 40.65 6.35
CA GLU A 139 -6.97 41.43 7.55
C GLU A 139 -8.06 40.72 8.36
#